data_AF-A0A8T4VAC9-F1
#
_entry.id   AF-A0A8T4VAC9-F1
#
_cell.length_a   1.000
_cell.length_b   1.000
_cell.length_c   1.000
_cell.angle_alpha   90.00
_cell.angle_beta   90.00
_cell.angle_gamma   90.00
#
_symmetry.space_group_name_H-M   'P 1'
#
loop_
_entity.id
_entity.type
_entity.pdbx_description
1 polymer ?
#
loop_
_entity_poly.entity_id
_entity_poly.type
_entity_poly.pdbx_seq_one_letter_code
_entity_poly.pdbx_strand_id
1 'polypeptide(L)'
;MQLSLDTTKSLEDNANIYFEKSKKAKLKLEGLKKAIEISKKKIKEIENKEIKRHNPHKYIEPSEKKWYMKFHWFISSEGFLCIGGRDATTNEIIIKKHIDEGDLVFHTDLVGSPFFVIKAEGKTISKQTIEEASIATASFSRAWNQGLRTAEDLRVHL
;
A
#
# COMPACT_ATOMS: atom_id res chain seq x y z
N MET A 1 21.32 52.65 10.02
CA MET A 1 19.98 52.64 10.67
C MET A 1 19.79 54.01 11.30
N GLN A 2 18.83 54.79 10.85
CA GLN A 2 18.46 56.07 11.48
C GLN A 2 17.25 55.83 12.36
N LEU A 3 17.28 56.33 13.60
CA LEU A 3 16.18 56.22 14.57
C LEU A 3 15.50 57.59 14.66
N SER A 4 14.19 57.62 14.48
CA SER A 4 13.40 58.84 14.72
C SER A 4 13.11 58.97 16.21
N LEU A 5 13.53 60.07 16.81
CA LEU A 5 13.25 60.38 18.21
C LEU A 5 12.04 61.30 18.30
N ASP A 6 11.13 60.98 19.20
CA ASP A 6 10.02 61.85 19.55
C ASP A 6 10.53 62.90 20.54
N THR A 7 10.58 64.16 20.09
CA THR A 7 11.10 65.29 20.88
C THR A 7 10.19 65.65 22.06
N THR A 8 8.97 65.10 22.12
CA THR A 8 8.05 65.27 23.25
C THR A 8 8.31 64.30 24.40
N LYS A 9 9.23 63.33 24.23
CA LYS A 9 9.57 62.30 25.20
C LYS A 9 11.03 62.37 25.63
N SER A 10 11.34 61.83 26.79
CA SER A 10 12.72 61.73 27.24
C SER A 10 13.53 60.81 26.33
N LEU A 11 14.86 60.93 26.40
CA LEU A 11 15.76 60.06 25.65
C LEU A 11 15.61 58.59 26.08
N GLU A 12 15.41 58.37 27.38
CA GLU A 12 15.19 57.06 28.00
C GLU A 12 13.87 56.44 27.52
N ASP A 13 12.80 57.23 27.45
CA ASP A 13 11.49 56.78 26.96
C ASP A 13 11.55 56.36 25.48
N ASN A 14 12.23 57.17 24.66
CA ASN A 14 12.46 56.82 23.25
C ASN A 14 13.26 55.51 23.12
N ALA A 15 14.34 55.35 23.90
CA ALA A 15 15.14 54.13 23.91
C ALA A 15 14.30 52.90 24.33
N ASN A 16 13.45 53.07 25.35
CA ASN A 16 12.59 52.01 25.84
C ASN A 16 11.53 51.58 24.80
N ILE A 17 10.96 52.52 24.05
CA ILE A 17 10.03 52.23 22.95
C ILE A 17 10.70 51.35 21.87
N TYR A 18 11.93 51.69 21.47
CA TYR A 18 12.66 50.90 20.48
C TYR A 18 13.05 49.52 21.01
N PHE A 19 13.46 49.44 22.28
CA PHE A 19 13.73 48.18 22.95
C PHE A 19 12.49 47.26 22.97
N GLU A 20 11.34 47.78 23.40
CA GLU A 20 10.09 47.03 23.44
C GLU A 20 9.60 46.60 22.04
N LYS A 21 9.75 47.46 21.03
CA LYS A 21 9.47 47.09 19.62
C LYS A 21 10.36 45.94 19.17
N SER A 22 11.66 46.01 19.45
CA SER A 22 12.62 44.96 19.07
C SER A 22 12.32 43.62 19.74
N LYS A 23 11.97 43.65 21.03
CA LYS A 23 11.58 42.49 21.83
C LYS A 23 10.31 41.83 21.29
N LYS A 24 9.28 42.62 20.99
CA LYS A 24 8.03 42.14 20.38
C LYS A 24 8.26 41.54 19.00
N ALA A 25 9.09 42.17 18.17
CA ALA A 25 9.45 41.64 16.86
C ALA A 25 10.18 40.30 16.96
N LYS A 26 11.11 40.15 17.92
CA LYS A 26 11.83 38.90 18.17
C LYS A 26 10.89 37.76 18.58
N LEU A 27 9.95 38.02 19.49
CA LEU A 27 8.95 37.03 19.92
C LEU A 27 8.05 36.59 18.76
N LYS A 28 7.58 37.53 17.93
CA LYS A 28 6.79 37.21 16.73
C LYS A 28 7.57 36.35 15.74
N LEU A 29 8.87 36.62 15.59
CA LEU A 29 9.75 35.88 14.70
C LEU A 29 9.93 34.43 15.14
N GLU A 30 10.05 34.17 16.45
CA GLU A 30 10.09 32.80 17.00
C GLU A 30 8.77 32.04 16.77
N GLY A 31 7.63 32.70 17.00
CA GLY A 31 6.31 32.12 16.71
C GLY A 31 6.15 31.77 15.22
N LEU A 32 6.59 32.67 14.33
CA LEU A 32 6.53 32.47 12.89
C LEU A 32 7.41 31.29 12.43
N LYS A 33 8.63 31.16 13.00
CA LYS A 33 9.52 30.01 12.72
C LYS A 33 8.85 28.68 13.06
N LYS A 34 8.21 28.59 14.24
CA LYS A 34 7.48 27.39 14.66
C LYS A 34 6.31 27.09 13.72
N ALA A 35 5.54 28.11 13.33
CA ALA A 35 4.43 27.94 12.39
C ALA A 35 4.90 27.40 11.02
N ILE A 36 6.02 27.93 10.49
CA ILE A 36 6.61 27.44 9.23
C ILE A 36 7.04 25.98 9.37
N GLU A 37 7.66 25.59 10.47
CA GLU A 37 8.09 24.21 10.70
C GLU A 37 6.89 23.24 10.73
N ILE A 38 5.81 23.61 11.43
CA ILE A 38 4.58 22.81 11.50
C ILE A 38 3.95 22.68 10.10
N SER A 39 3.87 23.76 9.34
CA SER A 39 3.34 23.73 7.97
C SER A 39 4.17 22.84 7.05
N LYS A 40 5.51 22.90 7.13
CA LYS A 40 6.41 22.03 6.36
C LYS A 40 6.20 20.55 6.71
N LYS A 41 6.04 20.21 7.99
CA LYS A 41 5.75 18.83 8.43
C LYS A 41 4.42 18.33 7.85
N LYS A 42 3.38 19.15 7.88
CA LYS A 42 2.06 18.82 7.30
C LYS A 42 2.12 18.59 5.79
N ILE A 43 2.84 19.43 5.05
CA ILE A 43 3.04 19.25 3.59
C ILE A 43 3.69 17.89 3.32
N LYS A 44 4.77 17.57 4.03
CA LYS A 44 5.48 16.30 3.88
C LYS A 44 4.61 15.07 4.22
N GLU A 45 3.76 15.17 5.23
CA GLU A 45 2.80 14.11 5.56
C GLU A 45 1.74 13.90 4.47
N ILE A 46 1.25 14.99 3.87
CA ILE A 46 0.29 14.94 2.76
C ILE A 46 0.96 14.32 1.52
N GLU A 47 2.15 14.78 1.14
CA GLU A 47 2.92 14.22 0.02
C GLU A 47 3.18 12.72 0.20
N ASN A 48 3.58 12.29 1.40
CA ASN A 48 3.78 10.87 1.68
C ASN A 48 2.49 10.05 1.62
N LYS A 49 1.33 10.63 1.97
CA LYS A 49 0.02 9.97 1.82
C LYS A 49 -0.41 9.91 0.35
N GLU A 50 -0.16 10.96 -0.41
CA GLU A 50 -0.42 11.04 -1.85
C GLU A 50 0.39 9.99 -2.61
N ILE A 51 1.69 9.86 -2.32
CA ILE A 51 2.59 8.84 -2.92
C ILE A 51 2.11 7.42 -2.60
N LYS A 52 1.67 7.16 -1.35
CA LYS A 52 1.10 5.84 -0.97
C LYS A 52 -0.24 5.55 -1.63
N ARG A 53 -1.02 6.58 -1.98
CA ARG A 53 -2.29 6.45 -2.71
C ARG A 53 -2.06 6.32 -4.22
N HIS A 54 -0.99 6.93 -4.74
CA HIS A 54 -0.43 6.69 -6.07
C HIS A 54 0.34 5.36 -6.11
N ASN A 55 -0.32 4.27 -5.75
CA ASN A 55 -0.07 3.03 -6.46
C ASN A 55 -0.97 3.15 -7.69
N PRO A 56 -0.47 3.56 -8.87
CA PRO A 56 -1.33 3.81 -10.00
C PRO A 56 -2.03 2.50 -10.30
N HIS A 57 -3.31 2.42 -9.98
CA HIS A 57 -4.23 1.55 -10.68
C HIS A 57 -4.17 2.05 -12.11
N LYS A 58 -3.22 1.50 -12.87
CA LYS A 58 -3.08 1.69 -14.29
C LYS A 58 -4.49 1.49 -14.82
N TYR A 59 -5.07 2.52 -15.40
CA TYR A 59 -6.37 2.39 -16.03
C TYR A 59 -6.16 1.45 -17.22
N ILE A 60 -6.43 0.17 -16.99
CA ILE A 60 -6.48 -0.85 -18.02
C ILE A 60 -7.83 -0.58 -18.69
N GLU A 61 -7.82 -0.32 -20.01
CA GLU A 61 -9.07 -0.30 -20.79
C GLU A 61 -9.95 -1.48 -20.38
N PRO A 62 -11.30 -1.33 -20.37
CA PRO A 62 -12.18 -2.46 -20.09
C PRO A 62 -12.04 -3.50 -21.20
N SER A 63 -11.02 -4.35 -21.07
CA SER A 63 -10.91 -5.63 -21.76
C SER A 63 -12.25 -6.32 -21.58
N GLU A 64 -12.73 -6.96 -22.64
CA GLU A 64 -13.84 -7.92 -22.55
C GLU A 64 -13.67 -8.73 -21.26
N LYS A 65 -14.72 -8.74 -20.41
CA LYS A 65 -14.64 -9.31 -19.06
C LYS A 65 -14.19 -10.76 -19.17
N LYS A 66 -12.90 -11.01 -18.94
CA LYS A 66 -12.34 -12.35 -19.01
C LYS A 66 -13.01 -13.20 -17.93
N TRP A 67 -13.35 -14.43 -18.28
CA TRP A 67 -14.13 -15.33 -17.42
C TRP A 67 -13.51 -15.53 -16.02
N TYR A 68 -12.19 -15.41 -15.92
CA TYR A 68 -11.44 -15.59 -14.68
C TYR A 68 -11.51 -14.38 -13.73
N MET A 69 -11.97 -13.21 -14.18
CA MET A 69 -12.02 -11.99 -13.36
C MET A 69 -13.01 -12.10 -12.17
N LYS A 70 -13.87 -13.13 -12.17
CA LYS A 70 -14.76 -13.48 -11.06
C LYS A 70 -14.06 -14.25 -9.93
N PHE A 71 -12.80 -14.67 -10.11
CA PHE A 71 -11.98 -15.37 -9.12
C PHE A 71 -10.88 -14.46 -8.55
N HIS A 72 -10.15 -14.90 -7.53
CA HIS A 72 -8.81 -14.35 -7.30
C HIS A 72 -7.95 -14.75 -8.49
N TRP A 73 -7.20 -13.83 -9.07
CA TRP A 73 -6.37 -14.15 -10.22
C TRP A 73 -5.14 -13.25 -10.30
N PHE A 74 -4.09 -13.77 -10.88
CA PHE A 74 -2.91 -13.01 -11.28
C PHE A 74 -2.22 -13.71 -12.46
N ILE A 75 -1.31 -12.99 -13.10
CA ILE A 75 -0.39 -13.57 -14.09
C ILE A 75 0.97 -13.72 -13.40
N SER A 76 1.54 -14.92 -13.42
CA SER A 76 2.86 -15.19 -12.85
C SER A 76 3.94 -14.38 -13.57
N SER A 77 5.13 -14.27 -12.96
CA SER A 77 6.26 -13.60 -13.60
C SER A 77 6.65 -14.18 -14.96
N GLU A 78 6.34 -15.46 -15.20
CA GLU A 78 6.59 -16.18 -16.44
C GLU A 78 5.37 -16.22 -17.38
N GLY A 79 4.29 -15.50 -17.04
CA GLY A 79 3.13 -15.34 -17.92
C GLY A 79 2.05 -16.41 -17.79
N PHE A 80 2.09 -17.26 -16.75
CA PHE A 80 1.04 -18.25 -16.51
C PHE A 80 -0.17 -17.60 -15.83
N LEU A 81 -1.39 -18.00 -16.23
CA LEU A 81 -2.60 -17.57 -15.55
C LEU A 81 -2.81 -18.40 -14.28
N CYS A 82 -2.85 -17.73 -13.14
CA CYS A 82 -3.16 -18.33 -11.85
C CYS A 82 -4.54 -17.87 -11.40
N ILE A 83 -5.43 -18.80 -11.04
CA ILE A 83 -6.79 -18.50 -10.56
C ILE A 83 -7.04 -19.18 -9.22
N GLY A 84 -7.79 -18.55 -8.31
CA GLY A 84 -8.10 -19.09 -7.00
C GLY A 84 -9.49 -18.70 -6.52
N GLY A 85 -10.16 -19.59 -5.78
CA GLY A 85 -11.51 -19.32 -5.30
C GLY A 85 -11.54 -18.24 -4.21
N ARG A 86 -12.67 -17.54 -4.12
CA ARG A 86 -12.94 -16.52 -3.09
C ARG A 86 -13.71 -17.10 -1.90
N ASP A 87 -14.42 -18.20 -2.13
CA ASP A 87 -15.27 -18.91 -1.19
C ASP A 87 -15.39 -20.39 -1.59
N ALA A 88 -16.08 -21.18 -0.77
CA ALA A 88 -16.27 -22.62 -1.02
C ALA A 88 -16.96 -22.91 -2.36
N THR A 89 -17.94 -22.09 -2.76
CA THR A 89 -18.69 -22.28 -4.01
C THR A 89 -17.81 -22.02 -5.23
N THR A 90 -17.00 -20.97 -5.22
CA THR A 90 -16.07 -20.64 -6.30
C THR A 90 -14.89 -21.61 -6.36
N ASN A 91 -14.42 -22.11 -5.21
CA ASN A 91 -13.46 -23.22 -5.15
C ASN A 91 -13.98 -24.45 -5.91
N GLU A 92 -15.21 -24.88 -5.62
CA GLU A 92 -15.83 -26.01 -6.32
C GLU A 92 -15.97 -25.78 -7.83
N ILE A 93 -16.35 -24.55 -8.23
CA ILE A 93 -16.47 -24.19 -9.64
C ILE A 93 -15.12 -24.30 -10.35
N ILE A 94 -14.04 -23.83 -9.73
CA ILE A 94 -12.68 -23.92 -10.31
C ILE A 94 -12.32 -25.39 -10.52
N ILE A 95 -12.44 -26.20 -9.47
CA ILE A 95 -12.05 -27.62 -9.49
C ILE A 95 -12.85 -28.40 -10.53
N LYS A 96 -14.16 -28.15 -10.63
CA LYS A 96 -15.06 -28.93 -11.50
C LYS A 96 -15.11 -28.44 -12.95
N LYS A 97 -14.85 -27.15 -13.22
CA LYS A 97 -15.13 -26.53 -14.53
C LYS A 97 -13.94 -25.86 -15.21
N HIS A 98 -12.85 -25.61 -14.49
CA HIS A 98 -11.76 -24.77 -14.99
C HIS A 98 -10.38 -25.40 -14.83
N ILE A 99 -10.31 -26.68 -14.51
CA ILE A 99 -9.09 -27.50 -14.54
C ILE A 99 -9.05 -28.27 -15.85
N ASP A 100 -7.92 -28.18 -16.54
CA ASP A 100 -7.58 -28.96 -17.72
C ASP A 100 -6.39 -29.88 -17.43
N GLU A 101 -6.11 -30.81 -18.35
CA GLU A 101 -4.98 -31.73 -18.22
C GLU A 101 -3.64 -30.97 -18.18
N GLY A 102 -2.79 -31.30 -17.20
CA GLY A 102 -1.48 -30.67 -16.99
C GLY A 102 -1.50 -29.42 -16.11
N ASP A 103 -2.68 -28.92 -15.72
CA ASP A 103 -2.78 -27.86 -14.72
C ASP A 103 -2.35 -28.34 -13.33
N LEU A 104 -1.85 -27.41 -12.53
CA LEU A 104 -1.42 -27.68 -11.16
C LEU A 104 -2.37 -27.01 -10.17
N VAL A 105 -2.83 -27.76 -9.17
CA VAL A 105 -3.77 -27.30 -8.15
C VAL A 105 -3.01 -27.03 -6.86
N PHE A 106 -3.46 -26.07 -6.07
CA PHE A 106 -2.83 -25.70 -4.82
C PHE A 106 -3.90 -25.53 -3.76
N HIS A 107 -3.70 -26.16 -2.61
CA HIS A 107 -4.51 -25.92 -1.42
C HIS A 107 -3.63 -25.99 -0.17
N THR A 108 -4.13 -25.46 0.95
CA THR A 108 -3.47 -25.63 2.24
C THR A 108 -4.24 -26.61 3.12
N ASP A 109 -3.58 -27.15 4.15
CA ASP A 109 -4.20 -28.09 5.12
C ASP A 109 -5.26 -27.44 6.04
N LEU A 110 -5.47 -26.12 5.93
CA LEU A 110 -6.30 -25.37 6.86
C LEU A 110 -7.72 -25.17 6.32
N VAL A 111 -8.69 -25.19 7.25
CA VAL A 111 -10.11 -24.98 6.92
C VAL A 111 -10.32 -23.57 6.36
N GLY A 112 -10.91 -23.51 5.16
CA GLY A 112 -11.10 -22.25 4.42
C GLY A 112 -9.87 -21.84 3.62
N SER A 113 -9.02 -22.79 3.24
CA SER A 113 -8.02 -22.59 2.21
C SER A 113 -8.67 -22.36 0.83
N PRO A 114 -8.18 -21.40 0.04
CA PRO A 114 -8.54 -21.29 -1.36
C PRO A 114 -7.93 -22.46 -2.15
N PHE A 115 -8.64 -22.92 -3.19
CA PHE A 115 -8.03 -23.75 -4.22
C PHE A 115 -7.52 -22.84 -5.32
N PHE A 116 -6.19 -22.78 -5.48
CA PHE A 116 -5.54 -22.10 -6.59
C PHE A 116 -5.19 -23.09 -7.70
N VAL A 117 -5.18 -22.64 -8.95
CA VAL A 117 -4.84 -23.43 -10.12
C VAL A 117 -3.94 -22.61 -11.03
N ILE A 118 -2.84 -23.22 -11.49
CA ILE A 118 -1.98 -22.68 -12.53
C ILE A 118 -2.41 -23.30 -13.85
N LYS A 119 -2.82 -22.46 -14.81
CA LYS A 119 -3.18 -22.89 -16.16
C LYS A 119 -1.90 -23.18 -16.96
N ALA A 120 -1.61 -24.45 -17.21
CA ALA A 120 -0.41 -24.89 -17.91
C ALA A 120 -0.44 -24.54 -19.41
N GLU A 121 -1.61 -24.66 -20.04
CA GLU A 121 -1.81 -24.43 -21.48
C GLU A 121 -0.77 -25.18 -22.35
N GLY A 122 -0.40 -26.40 -21.93
CA GLY A 122 0.59 -27.25 -22.62
C GLY A 122 2.05 -26.82 -22.43
N LYS A 123 2.34 -25.83 -21.58
CA LYS A 123 3.69 -25.41 -21.22
C LYS A 123 4.15 -26.06 -19.92
N THR A 124 5.45 -26.30 -19.80
CA THR A 124 6.04 -26.79 -18.54
C THR A 124 6.05 -25.70 -17.50
N ILE A 125 5.41 -25.93 -16.36
CA ILE A 125 5.36 -24.98 -15.25
C ILE A 125 6.68 -25.03 -14.49
N SER A 126 7.35 -23.89 -14.34
CA SER A 126 8.61 -23.79 -13.62
C SER A 126 8.41 -23.77 -12.11
N LYS A 127 9.49 -24.06 -11.36
CA LYS A 127 9.49 -23.95 -9.90
C LYS A 127 9.16 -22.53 -9.41
N GLN A 128 9.54 -21.49 -10.13
CA GLN A 128 9.26 -20.11 -9.75
C GLN A 128 7.75 -19.82 -9.78
N THR A 129 7.07 -20.23 -10.84
CA THR A 129 5.61 -20.09 -10.94
C THR A 129 4.87 -20.95 -9.88
N ILE A 130 5.40 -22.13 -9.53
CA ILE A 130 4.89 -22.95 -8.42
C ILE A 130 5.02 -22.22 -7.07
N GLU A 131 6.17 -21.59 -6.81
CA GLU A 131 6.41 -20.83 -5.58
C GLU A 131 5.45 -19.62 -5.49
N GLU A 132 5.26 -18.88 -6.58
CA GLU A 132 4.31 -17.75 -6.63
C GLU A 132 2.86 -18.18 -6.34
N ALA A 133 2.40 -19.27 -6.94
CA ALA A 133 1.08 -19.82 -6.69
C ALA A 133 0.92 -20.35 -5.25
N SER A 134 1.97 -20.95 -4.70
CA SER A 134 1.99 -21.42 -3.31
C SER A 134 1.85 -20.26 -2.33
N ILE A 135 2.59 -19.17 -2.55
CA ILE A 135 2.49 -17.94 -1.76
C ILE A 135 1.10 -17.34 -1.86
N ALA A 136 0.50 -17.30 -3.07
CA ALA A 136 -0.85 -16.81 -3.25
C ALA A 136 -1.87 -17.65 -2.46
N THR A 137 -1.77 -18.99 -2.55
CA THR A 137 -2.64 -19.93 -1.82
C THR A 137 -2.57 -19.69 -0.32
N ALA A 138 -1.36 -19.55 0.23
CA ALA A 138 -1.15 -19.24 1.64
C ALA A 138 -1.72 -17.86 2.02
N SER A 139 -1.47 -16.83 1.20
CA SER A 139 -1.88 -15.43 1.47
C SER A 139 -3.40 -15.23 1.46
N PHE A 140 -4.11 -15.98 0.62
CA PHE A 140 -5.58 -15.93 0.56
C PHE A 140 -6.27 -16.92 1.50
N SER A 141 -5.51 -17.71 2.26
CA SER A 141 -6.07 -18.60 3.27
C SER A 141 -6.61 -17.85 4.48
N ARG A 142 -7.59 -18.43 5.17
CA ARG A 142 -8.09 -17.87 6.44
C ARG A 142 -7.02 -17.73 7.53
N ALA A 143 -5.98 -18.54 7.48
CA ALA A 143 -4.89 -18.52 8.45
C ALA A 143 -4.06 -17.22 8.36
N TRP A 144 -3.89 -16.69 7.15
CA TRP A 144 -3.25 -15.39 6.94
C TRP A 144 -3.97 -14.25 7.70
N ASN A 145 -5.31 -14.28 7.70
CA ASN A 145 -6.13 -13.31 8.44
C ASN A 145 -6.05 -13.49 9.97
N GLN A 146 -5.59 -14.66 10.45
CA GLN A 146 -5.43 -14.96 11.87
C GLN A 146 -4.00 -14.69 12.38
N GLY A 147 -3.14 -14.10 11.54
CA GLY A 147 -1.78 -13.70 11.94
C GLY A 147 -0.71 -14.78 11.72
N LEU A 148 -1.08 -15.93 11.16
CA LEU A 148 -0.12 -16.94 10.69
C LEU A 148 0.45 -16.48 9.36
N ARG A 149 1.61 -15.82 9.41
CA ARG A 149 2.26 -15.14 8.26
C ARG A 149 3.49 -15.86 7.74
N THR A 150 3.90 -16.94 8.39
CA THR A 150 5.08 -17.72 8.06
C THR A 150 4.71 -18.89 7.15
N ALA A 151 5.42 -19.03 6.03
CA ALA A 151 5.22 -20.10 5.05
C ALA A 151 5.44 -21.51 5.66
N GLU A 152 6.14 -21.61 6.78
CA GLU A 152 6.36 -22.86 7.53
C GLU A 152 5.06 -23.43 8.15
N ASP A 153 4.06 -22.58 8.42
CA ASP A 153 2.79 -22.99 9.07
C ASP A 153 1.71 -23.44 8.06
N LEU A 154 1.89 -23.14 6.78
CA LEU A 154 0.93 -23.40 5.72
C LEU A 154 1.54 -24.37 4.72
N ARG A 155 1.40 -25.67 5.00
CA ARG A 155 1.70 -26.72 4.01
C ARG A 155 0.76 -26.55 2.83
N VAL A 156 1.33 -26.18 1.69
CA VAL A 156 0.63 -26.12 0.41
C VAL A 156 0.86 -27.42 -0.33
N HIS A 157 -0.21 -28.09 -0.75
CA HIS A 157 -0.16 -29.31 -1.54
C HIS A 157 -0.44 -29.01 -3.01
N LEU A 158 0.25 -29.74 -3.89
CA LEU A 158 0.08 -29.75 -5.34
C LEU A 158 -1.00 -30.74 -5.77
#